data_AF-A0A158PT56-F1
#
_entry.id   AF-A0A158PT56-F1
#
_cell.length_a   1.000
_cell.length_b   1.000
_cell.length_c   1.000
_cell.angle_alpha   90.00
_cell.angle_beta   90.00
_cell.angle_gamma   90.00
#
_symmetry.space_group_name_H-M   'P 1'
#
loop_
_entity.id
_entity.type
_entity.pdbx_description
1 polymer ?
#
loop_
_entity_poly.entity_id
_entity_poly.type
_entity_poly.pdbx_seq_one_letter_code
_entity_poly.pdbx_strand_id
1 'polypeptide(L)'
;MSGMIDLPCELILIILNYLPSRDLWQNVRLTCRFFAAILADHSYWRRKLQRKFKIELPSYQLDGSVSSLSHCCARTEEETERWKDGKLGRLICAIGHDGTVDAMAMMKSSAHKRLCISGARDRALIIWDVDTITNGVRSENWKLYEFSEAHQGWIWSVCRADTDMFYSCAWDRYVKQWRIVDGHLNALCDVQMNSAVLCIINDGTTAVCSTFGRRVVVMDARNSLQKITDMLYHRSAVFDLVQMPGSNYLYSCGEDRRLACVDKRMWEVVTDLELEAYSQTMSLRQGQLLCGTNDGKMLSINPNDLTVISVCFISINVILL
;
A
#
# COMPACT_ATOMS: atom_id res chain seq x y z
N MET A 1 -22.87 -36.92 28.30
CA MET A 1 -22.02 -35.72 28.13
C MET A 1 -22.79 -34.77 27.24
N SER A 2 -23.65 -33.95 27.84
CA SER A 2 -24.38 -32.87 27.15
C SER A 2 -23.36 -31.79 26.80
N GLY A 3 -22.95 -31.77 25.54
CA GLY A 3 -21.84 -30.95 25.07
C GLY A 3 -22.34 -29.66 24.44
N MET A 4 -21.41 -28.73 24.16
CA MET A 4 -21.66 -27.50 23.40
C MET A 4 -22.37 -27.72 22.04
N ILE A 5 -22.38 -28.96 21.53
CA ILE A 5 -23.02 -29.39 20.28
C ILE A 5 -24.55 -29.47 20.41
N ASP A 6 -25.08 -29.61 21.64
CA ASP A 6 -26.53 -29.70 21.90
C ASP A 6 -27.21 -28.33 21.92
N LEU A 7 -26.44 -27.24 21.84
CA LEU A 7 -26.96 -25.88 21.76
C LEU A 7 -27.49 -25.59 20.35
N PRO A 8 -28.51 -24.72 20.21
CA PRO A 8 -28.89 -24.12 18.94
C PRO A 8 -27.68 -23.53 18.20
N CYS A 9 -27.64 -23.70 16.88
CA CYS A 9 -26.51 -23.27 16.04
C CYS A 9 -26.19 -21.78 16.22
N GLU A 10 -27.21 -20.94 16.44
CA GLU A 10 -27.07 -19.51 16.66
C GLU A 10 -26.27 -19.19 17.93
N LEU A 11 -26.53 -19.91 19.03
CA LEU A 11 -25.79 -19.76 20.28
C LEU A 11 -24.35 -20.20 20.12
N ILE A 12 -24.13 -21.30 19.40
CA ILE A 12 -22.78 -21.78 19.07
C ILE A 12 -22.01 -20.71 18.28
N LEU A 13 -22.61 -20.13 17.23
CA LEU A 13 -21.98 -19.07 16.44
C LEU A 13 -21.63 -17.84 17.28
N ILE A 14 -22.48 -17.47 18.24
CA ILE A 14 -22.19 -16.39 19.18
C ILE A 14 -20.98 -16.74 20.04
N ILE A 15 -20.93 -17.94 20.63
CA ILE A 15 -19.79 -18.41 21.44
C ILE A 15 -18.50 -18.37 20.63
N LEU A 16 -18.51 -18.91 19.40
CA LEU A 16 -17.33 -18.92 18.53
C LEU A 16 -16.84 -17.50 18.18
N ASN A 17 -17.73 -16.50 18.13
CA ASN A 17 -17.31 -15.11 17.87
C ASN A 17 -16.44 -14.51 18.97
N TYR A 18 -16.56 -14.98 20.22
CA TYR A 18 -15.73 -14.55 21.35
C TYR A 18 -14.36 -15.23 21.39
N LEU A 19 -14.19 -16.36 20.69
CA LEU A 19 -12.91 -17.06 20.63
C LEU A 19 -11.95 -16.42 19.61
N PRO A 20 -10.62 -16.47 19.85
CA PRO A 20 -9.63 -16.02 18.89
C PRO A 20 -9.74 -16.79 17.57
N SER A 21 -9.63 -16.09 16.45
CA SER A 21 -9.76 -16.65 15.11
C SER A 21 -8.69 -17.69 14.80
N ARG A 22 -7.48 -17.50 15.35
CA ARG A 22 -6.39 -18.49 15.26
C ARG A 22 -6.78 -19.81 15.94
N ASP A 23 -7.31 -19.75 17.15
CA ASP A 23 -7.72 -20.93 17.92
C ASP A 23 -8.91 -21.64 17.28
N LEU A 24 -9.86 -20.87 16.73
CA LEU A 24 -10.95 -21.45 15.96
C LEU A 24 -10.42 -22.31 14.81
N TRP A 25 -9.52 -21.77 14.00
CA TRP A 25 -9.04 -22.46 12.80
C TRP A 25 -8.09 -23.63 13.09
N GLN A 26 -7.18 -23.45 14.05
CA GLN A 26 -6.13 -24.42 14.38
C GLN A 26 -6.61 -25.49 15.36
N ASN A 27 -7.47 -25.14 16.32
CA ASN A 27 -7.85 -26.04 17.41
C ASN A 27 -9.33 -26.47 17.27
N VAL A 28 -10.28 -25.53 17.34
CA VAL A 28 -11.73 -25.85 17.41
C VAL A 28 -12.20 -26.61 16.17
N ARG A 29 -11.76 -26.19 14.98
CA ARG A 29 -12.07 -26.85 13.70
C ARG A 29 -11.68 -28.33 13.67
N LEU A 30 -10.63 -28.72 14.39
CA LEU A 30 -10.12 -30.09 14.41
C LEU A 30 -10.82 -30.99 15.43
N THR A 31 -11.63 -30.43 16.33
CA THR A 31 -12.23 -31.20 17.43
C THR A 31 -13.37 -32.12 16.98
N CYS A 32 -14.22 -31.69 16.04
CA CYS A 32 -15.30 -32.52 15.50
C CYS A 32 -15.78 -32.06 14.12
N ARG A 33 -16.50 -32.94 13.40
CA ARG A 33 -17.04 -32.66 12.06
C ARG A 33 -18.04 -31.48 12.05
N PHE A 34 -18.77 -31.30 13.14
CA PHE A 34 -19.74 -30.21 13.27
C PHE A 34 -19.06 -28.83 13.26
N PHE A 35 -18.04 -28.61 14.11
CA PHE A 35 -17.26 -27.36 14.08
C PHE A 35 -16.45 -27.22 12.79
N ALA A 36 -15.95 -28.33 12.24
CA ALA A 36 -15.28 -28.31 10.95
C ALA A 36 -16.19 -27.76 9.83
N ALA A 37 -17.47 -28.18 9.81
CA ALA A 37 -18.45 -27.70 8.83
C ALA A 37 -18.77 -26.21 9.00
N ILE A 38 -18.98 -25.75 10.24
CA ILE A 38 -19.24 -24.32 10.51
C ILE A 38 -18.05 -23.45 10.11
N LEU A 39 -16.84 -23.83 10.51
CA LEU A 39 -15.64 -23.04 10.26
C LEU A 39 -15.12 -23.17 8.82
N ALA A 40 -15.66 -24.11 8.04
CA ALA A 40 -15.49 -24.19 6.60
C ALA A 40 -16.43 -23.24 5.82
N ASP A 41 -17.39 -22.57 6.46
CA ASP A 41 -18.26 -21.59 5.81
C ASP A 41 -17.55 -20.23 5.63
N HIS A 42 -17.49 -19.75 4.39
CA HIS A 42 -17.01 -18.41 4.03
C HIS A 42 -17.78 -17.30 4.76
N SER A 43 -19.11 -17.48 4.88
CA SER A 43 -20.02 -16.47 5.41
C SER A 43 -19.79 -16.20 6.89
N TYR A 44 -19.30 -17.20 7.63
CA TYR A 44 -18.93 -17.03 9.04
C TYR A 44 -17.78 -16.03 9.19
N TRP A 45 -16.67 -16.26 8.48
CA TRP A 45 -15.47 -15.41 8.57
C TRP A 45 -15.73 -14.00 8.05
N ARG A 46 -16.48 -13.88 6.94
CA ARG A 46 -16.90 -12.58 6.41
C ARG A 46 -17.70 -11.77 7.43
N ARG A 47 -18.70 -12.41 8.07
CA ARG A 47 -19.50 -11.77 9.13
C ARG A 47 -18.64 -11.41 10.34
N LYS A 48 -17.70 -12.26 10.74
CA LYS A 48 -16.80 -11.98 11.87
C LYS A 48 -15.92 -10.74 11.60
N LEU A 49 -15.35 -10.61 10.39
CA LEU A 49 -14.59 -9.43 9.97
C LEU A 49 -15.43 -8.15 9.99
N GLN A 50 -16.61 -8.20 9.36
CA GLN A 50 -17.50 -7.03 9.28
C GLN A 50 -18.00 -6.59 10.65
N ARG A 51 -18.46 -7.53 11.49
CA ARG A 51 -19.04 -7.21 12.81
C ARG A 51 -17.98 -6.76 13.82
N LYS A 52 -16.82 -7.42 13.85
CA LYS A 52 -15.80 -7.17 14.88
C LYS A 52 -14.91 -5.98 14.52
N PHE A 53 -14.58 -5.81 13.25
CA PHE A 53 -13.59 -4.82 12.81
C PHE A 53 -14.16 -3.70 11.95
N LYS A 54 -15.43 -3.79 11.51
CA LYS A 54 -16.02 -2.86 10.54
C LYS A 54 -15.16 -2.68 9.28
N ILE A 55 -14.43 -3.73 8.91
CA ILE A 55 -13.56 -3.77 7.72
C ILE A 55 -14.37 -4.32 6.55
N GLU A 56 -14.39 -3.59 5.45
CA GLU A 56 -14.82 -4.08 4.15
C GLU A 56 -13.60 -4.57 3.37
N LEU A 57 -13.43 -5.89 3.29
CA LEU A 57 -12.39 -6.45 2.44
C LEU A 57 -12.79 -6.26 0.96
N PRO A 58 -11.83 -5.94 0.07
CA PRO A 58 -12.04 -5.98 -1.38
C PRO A 58 -12.60 -7.34 -1.81
N SER A 59 -13.42 -7.35 -2.88
CA SER A 59 -14.04 -8.57 -3.43
C SER A 59 -13.03 -9.69 -3.67
N TYR A 60 -11.86 -9.38 -4.22
CA TYR A 60 -10.81 -10.38 -4.48
C TYR A 60 -10.23 -11.03 -3.21
N GLN A 61 -10.28 -10.36 -2.05
CA GLN A 61 -9.87 -10.94 -0.76
C GLN A 61 -11.00 -11.76 -0.12
N LEU A 62 -12.26 -11.42 -0.44
CA LEU A 62 -13.45 -12.15 -0.02
C LEU A 62 -13.62 -13.47 -0.79
N ASP A 63 -13.19 -13.51 -2.05
CA ASP A 63 -13.27 -14.67 -2.94
C ASP A 63 -12.08 -15.64 -2.80
N GLY A 64 -11.13 -15.34 -1.88
CA GLY A 64 -10.05 -16.25 -1.52
C GLY A 64 -10.55 -17.48 -0.76
N SER A 65 -9.70 -18.49 -0.51
CA SER A 65 -10.10 -19.70 0.24
C SER A 65 -10.56 -19.40 1.68
N VAL A 66 -11.39 -20.27 2.27
CA VAL A 66 -11.81 -20.14 3.68
C VAL A 66 -10.61 -20.02 4.63
N SER A 67 -9.53 -20.75 4.32
CA SER A 67 -8.27 -20.68 5.07
C SER A 67 -7.58 -19.32 4.98
N SER A 68 -7.69 -18.64 3.84
CA SER A 68 -7.19 -17.28 3.69
C SER A 68 -8.00 -16.32 4.55
N LEU A 69 -9.33 -16.42 4.53
CA LEU A 69 -10.21 -15.56 5.34
C LEU A 69 -10.01 -15.74 6.83
N SER A 70 -9.88 -16.98 7.31
CA SER A 70 -9.60 -17.24 8.73
C SER A 70 -8.25 -16.67 9.17
N HIS A 71 -7.22 -16.80 8.34
CA HIS A 71 -5.93 -16.16 8.58
C HIS A 71 -6.01 -14.62 8.55
N CYS A 72 -6.82 -14.04 7.67
CA CYS A 72 -7.09 -12.60 7.67
C CYS A 72 -7.73 -12.17 9.00
N CYS A 73 -8.78 -12.85 9.47
CA CYS A 73 -9.39 -12.57 10.76
C CYS A 73 -8.39 -12.63 11.92
N ALA A 74 -7.59 -13.69 11.97
CA ALA A 74 -6.58 -13.89 13.00
C ALA A 74 -5.52 -12.79 12.99
N ARG A 75 -4.99 -12.44 11.81
CA ARG A 75 -4.01 -11.34 11.69
C ARG A 75 -4.60 -9.99 12.05
N THR A 76 -5.83 -9.70 11.63
CA THR A 76 -6.51 -8.45 12.02
C THR A 76 -6.69 -8.37 13.52
N GLU A 77 -7.10 -9.45 14.18
CA GLU A 77 -7.20 -9.53 15.65
C GLU A 77 -5.85 -9.25 16.32
N GLU A 78 -4.79 -9.94 15.88
CA GLU A 78 -3.45 -9.81 16.45
C GLU A 78 -2.86 -8.42 16.27
N GLU A 79 -2.99 -7.83 15.09
CA GLU A 79 -2.50 -6.48 14.84
C GLU A 79 -3.35 -5.43 15.56
N THR A 80 -4.67 -5.58 15.62
CA THR A 80 -5.53 -4.65 16.38
C THR A 80 -5.13 -4.64 17.86
N GLU A 81 -4.89 -5.82 18.45
CA GLU A 81 -4.43 -5.89 19.84
C GLU A 81 -3.00 -5.38 20.00
N ARG A 82 -2.10 -5.63 19.04
CA ARG A 82 -0.72 -5.10 19.06
C ARG A 82 -0.69 -3.57 19.09
N TRP A 83 -1.55 -2.90 18.33
CA TRP A 83 -1.57 -1.45 18.20
C TRP A 83 -2.48 -0.74 19.21
N LYS A 84 -3.27 -1.48 20.00
CA LYS A 84 -4.26 -0.96 20.94
C LYS A 84 -3.70 -0.01 21.99
N ASP A 85 -2.56 -0.35 22.58
CA ASP A 85 -1.95 0.43 23.66
C ASP A 85 -0.96 1.48 23.14
N GLY A 86 -0.75 1.58 21.83
CA GLY A 86 0.24 2.47 21.22
C GLY A 86 1.70 2.18 21.62
N LYS A 87 1.96 1.07 22.31
CA LYS A 87 3.30 0.70 22.78
C LYS A 87 4.10 0.11 21.63
N LEU A 88 5.08 0.88 21.17
CA LEU A 88 6.05 0.39 20.22
C LEU A 88 6.90 -0.71 20.87
N GLY A 89 6.91 -1.90 20.26
CA GLY A 89 7.69 -3.03 20.81
C GLY A 89 9.20 -2.79 20.72
N ARG A 90 9.71 -2.46 19.53
CA ARG A 90 11.14 -2.23 19.28
C ARG A 90 11.30 -1.13 18.23
N LEU A 91 12.04 -0.08 18.57
CA LEU A 91 12.49 0.95 17.63
C LEU A 91 13.88 0.58 17.09
N ILE A 92 14.05 0.65 15.78
CA ILE A 92 15.35 0.46 15.14
C ILE A 92 15.62 1.67 14.26
N CYS A 93 16.74 2.34 14.50
CA CYS A 93 17.20 3.48 13.70
C CYS A 93 18.33 3.02 12.79
N ALA A 94 18.10 3.04 11.48
CA ALA A 94 19.11 2.75 10.47
C ALA A 94 19.64 4.06 9.88
N ILE A 95 20.96 4.27 9.96
CA ILE A 95 21.61 5.42 9.33
C ILE A 95 21.98 5.01 7.91
N GLY A 96 21.51 5.78 6.93
CA GLY A 96 21.54 5.38 5.53
C GLY A 96 21.92 6.47 4.57
N HIS A 97 21.00 7.42 4.43
CA HIS A 97 21.03 8.49 3.45
C HIS A 97 21.64 9.77 4.03
N ASP A 98 22.22 10.59 3.14
CA ASP A 98 22.71 11.95 3.43
C ASP A 98 21.70 13.01 2.95
N GLY A 99 20.41 12.75 3.22
CA GLY A 99 19.31 13.59 2.78
C GLY A 99 17.96 13.07 3.26
N THR A 100 16.90 13.86 3.08
CA THR A 100 15.54 13.44 3.44
C THR A 100 15.12 12.24 2.58
N VAL A 101 14.59 11.21 3.25
CA VAL A 101 14.03 10.03 2.58
C VAL A 101 12.59 10.36 2.20
N ASP A 102 12.37 10.70 0.93
CA ASP A 102 11.05 11.05 0.40
C ASP A 102 10.36 9.84 -0.27
N ALA A 103 11.10 8.76 -0.59
CA ALA A 103 10.56 7.59 -1.25
C ALA A 103 10.85 6.29 -0.49
N MET A 104 9.83 5.44 -0.32
CA MET A 104 9.98 4.14 0.33
C MET A 104 9.03 3.08 -0.25
N ALA A 105 9.53 1.86 -0.43
CA ALA A 105 8.71 0.72 -0.82
C ALA A 105 9.13 -0.56 -0.09
N MET A 106 8.14 -1.40 0.23
CA MET A 106 8.36 -2.74 0.76
C MET A 106 8.11 -3.78 -0.32
N MET A 107 8.97 -4.79 -0.43
CA MET A 107 8.75 -5.92 -1.34
C MET A 107 9.29 -7.23 -0.78
N LYS A 108 8.82 -8.35 -1.35
CA LYS A 108 9.35 -9.68 -1.10
C LYS A 108 10.01 -10.19 -2.38
N SER A 109 11.28 -10.53 -2.29
CA SER A 109 12.06 -11.07 -3.40
C SER A 109 11.71 -12.54 -3.69
N SER A 110 12.08 -13.03 -4.88
CA SER A 110 11.98 -14.44 -5.25
C SER A 110 12.75 -15.35 -4.29
N ALA A 111 13.86 -14.86 -3.72
CA ALA A 111 14.62 -15.53 -2.65
C ALA A 111 13.93 -15.50 -1.27
N HIS A 112 12.65 -15.11 -1.21
CA HIS A 112 11.82 -14.99 -0.01
C HIS A 112 12.28 -13.99 1.05
N LYS A 113 13.28 -13.16 0.76
CA LYS A 113 13.71 -12.06 1.62
C LYS A 113 12.70 -10.92 1.64
N ARG A 114 12.51 -10.31 2.81
CA ARG A 114 11.75 -9.06 2.97
C ARG A 114 12.69 -7.87 2.78
N LEU A 115 12.43 -7.06 1.76
CA LEU A 115 13.24 -5.92 1.40
C LEU A 115 12.49 -4.61 1.66
N CYS A 116 13.23 -3.61 2.11
CA CYS A 116 12.80 -2.21 2.08
C CYS A 116 13.70 -1.47 1.08
N ILE A 117 13.10 -0.62 0.25
CA ILE A 117 13.81 0.23 -0.71
C ILE A 117 13.57 1.67 -0.25
N SER A 118 14.63 2.43 -0.04
CA SER A 118 14.55 3.86 0.24
C SER A 118 15.23 4.67 -0.85
N GLY A 119 14.62 5.80 -1.20
CA GLY A 119 15.17 6.81 -2.08
C GLY A 119 15.11 8.18 -1.42
N ALA A 120 16.15 8.98 -1.62
CA ALA A 120 16.30 10.24 -0.91
C ALA A 120 16.81 11.38 -1.80
N ARG A 121 16.94 12.58 -1.19
CA ARG A 121 17.46 13.78 -1.84
C ARG A 121 18.97 13.78 -2.08
N ASP A 122 19.69 12.86 -1.46
CA ASP A 122 21.08 12.52 -1.80
C ASP A 122 21.20 11.82 -3.16
N ARG A 123 20.06 11.56 -3.83
CA ARG A 123 19.94 10.93 -5.15
C ARG A 123 20.28 9.44 -5.15
N ALA A 124 20.43 8.86 -3.95
CA ALA A 124 20.77 7.47 -3.76
C ALA A 124 19.53 6.59 -3.60
N LEU A 125 19.65 5.33 -4.04
CA LEU A 125 18.76 4.24 -3.65
C LEU A 125 19.48 3.31 -2.68
N ILE A 126 18.83 2.94 -1.59
CA ILE A 126 19.35 1.93 -0.65
C ILE A 126 18.35 0.78 -0.54
N ILE A 127 18.87 -0.45 -0.62
CA ILE A 127 18.12 -1.69 -0.41
C ILE A 127 18.48 -2.25 0.96
N TRP A 128 17.48 -2.46 1.80
CA TRP A 128 17.62 -2.95 3.17
C TRP A 128 17.06 -4.37 3.29
N ASP A 129 17.77 -5.23 4.03
CA ASP A 129 17.28 -6.56 4.41
C ASP A 129 16.52 -6.46 5.74
N VAL A 130 15.20 -6.53 5.67
CA VAL A 130 14.33 -6.43 6.86
C VAL A 130 14.49 -7.65 7.76
N ASP A 131 14.86 -8.80 7.20
CA ASP A 131 15.09 -10.01 7.98
C ASP A 131 16.36 -9.87 8.83
N THR A 132 17.45 -9.29 8.30
CA THR A 132 18.67 -9.05 9.10
C THR A 132 18.45 -7.99 10.18
N ILE A 133 17.69 -6.94 9.86
CA ILE A 133 17.30 -5.88 10.80
C ILE A 133 16.52 -6.47 11.98
N THR A 134 15.50 -7.28 11.68
CA THR A 134 14.61 -7.84 12.71
C THR A 134 15.31 -8.88 13.58
N ASN A 135 16.22 -9.67 13.00
CA ASN A 135 17.00 -10.68 13.72
C ASN A 135 18.11 -10.10 14.62
N GLY A 136 18.31 -8.77 14.62
CA GLY A 136 19.26 -8.10 15.51
C GLY A 136 20.72 -8.28 15.12
N VAL A 137 21.00 -8.57 13.84
CA VAL A 137 22.37 -8.49 13.29
C VAL A 137 22.87 -7.05 13.42
N ARG A 138 24.18 -6.84 13.61
CA ARG A 138 24.79 -5.50 13.74
C ARG A 138 24.46 -4.63 12.52
N SER A 139 24.33 -3.31 12.75
CA SER A 139 23.84 -2.30 11.78
C SER A 139 24.59 -2.27 10.44
N GLU A 140 25.85 -2.67 10.41
CA GLU A 140 26.68 -2.68 9.20
C GLU A 140 26.15 -3.66 8.12
N ASN A 141 25.33 -4.64 8.51
CA ASN A 141 24.79 -5.67 7.61
C ASN A 141 23.30 -5.46 7.25
N TRP A 142 22.73 -4.30 7.58
CA TRP A 142 21.33 -3.99 7.24
C TRP A 142 21.17 -3.50 5.80
N LYS A 143 22.14 -2.72 5.33
CA LYS A 143 22.24 -2.32 3.93
C LYS A 143 22.70 -3.52 3.11
N LEU A 144 21.88 -3.95 2.16
CA LEU A 144 22.32 -4.90 1.15
C LEU A 144 23.10 -4.18 0.06
N TYR A 145 22.55 -3.08 -0.45
CA TYR A 145 23.11 -2.32 -1.57
C TYR A 145 22.80 -0.85 -1.43
N GLU A 146 23.71 -0.03 -1.94
CA GLU A 146 23.56 1.40 -2.09
C GLU A 146 23.99 1.78 -3.51
N PHE A 147 23.17 2.56 -4.18
CA PHE A 147 23.46 3.13 -5.49
C PHE A 147 23.42 4.64 -5.36
N SER A 148 24.57 5.26 -5.07
CA SER A 148 24.67 6.66 -4.63
C SER A 148 24.24 7.68 -5.71
N GLU A 149 24.38 7.35 -6.99
CA GLU A 149 23.96 8.21 -8.12
C GLU A 149 22.83 7.57 -8.93
N ALA A 150 21.82 7.03 -8.24
CA ALA A 150 20.71 6.34 -8.91
C ALA A 150 19.94 7.30 -9.82
N HIS A 151 19.85 8.56 -9.43
CA HIS A 151 19.27 9.66 -10.21
C HIS A 151 20.17 10.89 -10.19
N GLN A 152 19.92 11.84 -11.09
CA GLN A 152 20.59 13.16 -11.12
C GLN A 152 19.77 14.25 -10.42
N GLY A 153 18.75 13.85 -9.66
CA GLY A 153 17.84 14.70 -8.92
C GLY A 153 17.22 13.93 -7.76
N TRP A 154 16.45 14.63 -6.93
CA TRP A 154 15.82 14.05 -5.74
C TRP A 154 14.87 12.91 -6.12
N ILE A 155 15.07 11.74 -5.53
CA ILE A 155 14.18 10.61 -5.71
C ILE A 155 12.93 10.88 -4.89
N TRP A 156 11.77 10.84 -5.54
CA TRP A 156 10.51 11.29 -4.96
C TRP A 156 9.51 10.15 -4.77
N SER A 157 9.58 9.11 -5.59
CA SER A 157 8.73 7.93 -5.43
C SER A 157 9.42 6.67 -5.89
N VAL A 158 9.10 5.57 -5.20
CA VAL A 158 9.54 4.22 -5.51
C VAL A 158 8.33 3.30 -5.45
N CYS A 159 8.17 2.44 -6.46
CA CYS A 159 7.05 1.53 -6.55
C CYS A 159 7.51 0.13 -6.96
N ARG A 160 6.94 -0.90 -6.32
CA ARG A 160 7.16 -2.29 -6.73
C ARG A 160 6.59 -2.49 -8.15
N ALA A 161 7.42 -3.01 -9.05
CA ALA A 161 7.02 -3.40 -10.39
C ALA A 161 6.59 -4.88 -10.42
N ASP A 162 7.45 -5.76 -9.89
CA ASP A 162 7.23 -7.20 -9.80
C ASP A 162 7.99 -7.78 -8.59
N THR A 163 8.26 -9.08 -8.56
CA THR A 163 8.89 -9.83 -7.48
C THR A 163 10.28 -9.30 -7.16
N ASP A 164 11.12 -9.10 -8.17
CA ASP A 164 12.48 -8.59 -8.02
C ASP A 164 12.72 -7.30 -8.81
N MET A 165 11.65 -6.61 -9.22
CA MET A 165 11.72 -5.39 -10.02
C MET A 165 10.95 -4.25 -9.36
N PHE A 166 11.47 -3.05 -9.50
CA PHE A 166 10.82 -1.84 -9.01
C PHE A 166 11.12 -0.65 -9.93
N TYR A 167 10.32 0.39 -9.77
CA TYR A 167 10.48 1.67 -10.43
C TYR A 167 10.89 2.73 -9.42
N SER A 168 11.72 3.66 -9.84
CA SER A 168 11.97 4.91 -9.13
C SER A 168 11.72 6.08 -10.07
N CYS A 169 11.31 7.21 -9.49
CA CYS A 169 11.17 8.45 -10.23
C CYS A 169 11.70 9.64 -9.44
N ALA A 170 12.16 10.66 -10.15
CA ALA A 170 12.89 11.76 -9.54
C ALA A 170 12.68 13.11 -10.24
N TRP A 171 13.26 14.13 -9.60
CA TRP A 171 13.31 15.50 -10.12
C TRP A 171 14.21 15.68 -11.36
N ASP A 172 15.03 14.68 -11.71
CA ASP A 172 15.79 14.67 -12.96
C ASP A 172 14.93 14.40 -14.21
N ARG A 173 13.62 14.19 -14.01
CA ARG A 173 12.60 13.90 -15.03
C ARG A 173 12.61 12.47 -15.54
N TYR A 174 13.35 11.56 -14.91
CA TYR A 174 13.38 10.15 -15.34
C TYR A 174 12.52 9.26 -14.46
N VAL A 175 11.89 8.28 -15.10
CA VAL A 175 11.44 7.04 -14.46
C VAL A 175 12.45 5.97 -14.82
N LYS A 176 13.01 5.28 -13.82
CA LYS A 176 13.97 4.19 -14.00
C LYS A 176 13.39 2.88 -13.53
N GLN A 177 13.62 1.81 -14.29
CA GLN A 177 13.31 0.45 -13.92
C GLN A 177 14.57 -0.25 -13.42
N TRP A 178 14.43 -0.96 -12.30
CA TRP A 178 15.52 -1.66 -11.65
C TRP A 178 15.17 -3.13 -11.45
N ARG A 179 16.19 -3.97 -11.40
CA ARG A 179 16.09 -5.37 -11.02
C ARG A 179 17.11 -5.72 -9.95
N ILE A 180 16.67 -6.50 -8.97
CA ILE A 180 17.49 -7.07 -7.92
C ILE A 180 17.83 -8.51 -8.35
N VAL A 181 19.09 -8.79 -8.66
CA VAL A 181 19.57 -10.12 -9.06
C VAL A 181 20.73 -10.52 -8.17
N ASP A 182 20.61 -11.65 -7.47
CA ASP A 182 21.64 -12.14 -6.55
C ASP A 182 22.12 -11.05 -5.57
N GLY A 183 21.15 -10.27 -5.10
CA GLY A 183 21.33 -9.07 -4.31
C GLY A 183 21.65 -7.82 -5.13
N HIS A 184 22.38 -7.89 -6.24
CA HIS A 184 22.85 -6.70 -6.95
C HIS A 184 21.71 -5.91 -7.61
N LEU A 185 21.84 -4.58 -7.57
CA LEU A 185 20.89 -3.65 -8.18
C LEU A 185 21.33 -3.27 -9.59
N ASN A 186 20.53 -3.64 -10.59
CA ASN A 186 20.79 -3.34 -12.00
C ASN A 186 19.72 -2.42 -12.57
N ALA A 187 20.14 -1.35 -13.26
CA ALA A 187 19.23 -0.53 -14.08
C ALA A 187 18.88 -1.29 -15.36
N LEU A 188 17.59 -1.38 -15.69
CA LEU A 188 17.10 -2.07 -16.90
C LEU A 188 16.78 -1.09 -18.02
N CYS A 189 16.05 -0.02 -17.71
CA CYS A 189 15.74 1.05 -18.63
C CYS A 189 15.42 2.34 -17.89
N ASP A 190 15.46 3.44 -18.62
CA ASP A 190 15.03 4.74 -18.17
C ASP A 190 14.19 5.42 -19.25
N VAL A 191 13.21 6.21 -18.81
CA VAL A 191 12.33 6.96 -19.71
C VAL A 191 12.27 8.40 -19.21
N GLN A 192 12.61 9.32 -20.10
CA GLN A 192 12.59 10.75 -19.82
C GLN A 192 11.18 11.32 -20.01
N MET A 193 10.74 12.09 -19.01
CA MET A 193 9.51 12.88 -19.03
C MET A 193 9.81 14.35 -19.35
N ASN A 194 8.77 15.10 -19.68
CA ASN A 194 8.90 16.53 -19.95
C ASN A 194 9.18 17.36 -18.68
N SER A 195 8.92 16.82 -17.49
CA SER A 195 9.04 17.51 -16.20
C SER A 195 9.40 16.52 -15.09
N ALA A 196 9.78 17.03 -13.91
CA ALA A 196 10.02 16.24 -12.71
C ALA A 196 8.86 15.29 -12.43
N VAL A 197 9.17 14.06 -12.05
CA VAL A 197 8.19 13.00 -11.80
C VAL A 197 7.99 12.86 -10.29
N LEU A 198 6.73 12.96 -9.86
CA LEU A 198 6.36 13.07 -8.45
C LEU A 198 5.78 11.78 -7.89
N CYS A 199 5.08 10.97 -8.68
CA CYS A 199 4.64 9.66 -8.23
C CYS A 199 4.75 8.65 -9.36
N ILE A 200 5.02 7.39 -9.02
CA ILE A 200 4.97 6.25 -9.92
C ILE A 200 4.17 5.14 -9.24
N ILE A 201 3.21 4.56 -9.95
CA ILE A 201 2.45 3.40 -9.54
C ILE A 201 2.40 2.35 -10.65
N ASN A 202 2.08 1.12 -10.30
CA ASN A 202 2.01 0.01 -11.23
C ASN A 202 0.85 -0.94 -10.89
N ASP A 203 0.16 -1.45 -11.90
CA ASP A 203 -0.84 -2.54 -11.74
C ASP A 203 -0.37 -3.89 -12.30
N GLY A 204 0.88 -4.01 -12.71
CA GLY A 204 1.49 -5.20 -13.29
C GLY A 204 1.46 -5.22 -14.82
N THR A 205 0.54 -4.47 -15.44
CA THR A 205 0.48 -4.32 -16.90
C THR A 205 0.80 -2.91 -17.35
N THR A 206 0.38 -1.92 -16.56
CA THR A 206 0.53 -0.50 -16.84
C THR A 206 1.24 0.17 -15.67
N ALA A 207 2.27 0.95 -16.01
CA ALA A 207 2.93 1.85 -15.10
C ALA A 207 2.40 3.26 -15.36
N VAL A 208 2.00 3.97 -14.31
CA VAL A 208 1.45 5.33 -14.43
C VAL A 208 2.26 6.25 -13.55
N CYS A 209 2.75 7.36 -14.10
CA CYS A 209 3.45 8.37 -13.34
C CYS A 209 2.78 9.73 -13.41
N SER A 210 2.95 10.51 -12.35
CA SER A 210 2.50 11.90 -12.27
C SER A 210 3.70 12.83 -12.34
N THR A 211 3.48 14.04 -12.86
CA THR A 211 4.55 15.01 -13.07
C THR A 211 4.21 16.36 -12.48
N PHE A 212 5.27 17.11 -12.11
CA PHE A 212 5.17 18.52 -11.77
C PHE A 212 4.61 19.35 -12.94
N GLY A 213 4.82 18.87 -14.18
CA GLY A 213 4.30 19.45 -15.42
C GLY A 213 2.81 19.17 -15.68
N ARG A 214 2.04 18.81 -14.65
CA ARG A 214 0.57 18.61 -14.66
C ARG A 214 0.07 17.37 -15.41
N ARG A 215 1.00 16.57 -15.94
CA ARG A 215 0.67 15.39 -16.75
C ARG A 215 0.61 14.15 -15.89
N VAL A 216 -0.32 13.28 -16.23
CA VAL A 216 -0.35 11.87 -15.84
C VAL A 216 0.02 11.07 -17.07
N VAL A 217 1.14 10.33 -17.03
CA VAL A 217 1.69 9.58 -18.15
C VAL A 217 1.51 8.10 -17.92
N VAL A 218 1.01 7.40 -18.94
CA VAL A 218 0.76 5.96 -18.93
C VAL A 218 1.81 5.27 -19.79
N MET A 219 2.40 4.20 -19.27
CA MET A 219 3.48 3.43 -19.89
C MET A 219 3.15 1.93 -19.85
N ASP A 220 3.60 1.17 -20.85
CA ASP A 220 3.49 -0.30 -20.83
C ASP A 220 4.60 -0.87 -19.94
N ALA A 221 4.21 -1.45 -18.80
CA ALA A 221 5.14 -2.05 -17.84
C ALA A 221 5.87 -3.28 -18.41
N ARG A 222 5.30 -3.94 -19.43
CA ARG A 222 5.84 -5.16 -20.06
C ARG A 222 6.77 -4.83 -21.22
N ASN A 223 6.73 -3.61 -21.74
CA ASN A 223 7.54 -3.17 -22.87
C ASN A 223 8.48 -2.03 -22.46
N SER A 224 9.32 -2.28 -21.46
CA SER A 224 10.38 -1.37 -21.02
C SER A 224 9.92 0.07 -20.79
N LEU A 225 8.73 0.25 -20.20
CA LEU A 225 8.11 1.55 -19.91
C LEU A 225 7.84 2.41 -21.17
N GLN A 226 7.60 1.80 -22.33
CA GLN A 226 7.19 2.55 -23.52
C GLN A 226 5.96 3.41 -23.21
N LYS A 227 6.06 4.72 -23.47
CA LYS A 227 4.95 5.66 -23.29
C LYS A 227 3.80 5.29 -24.22
N ILE A 228 2.62 5.07 -23.64
CA ILE A 228 1.36 4.78 -24.34
C ILE A 228 0.63 6.10 -24.62
N THR A 229 0.37 6.88 -23.57
CA THR A 229 -0.38 8.14 -23.66
C THR A 229 -0.05 9.04 -22.47
N ASP A 230 -0.47 10.29 -22.52
CA ASP A 230 -0.42 11.22 -21.41
C ASP A 230 -1.60 12.18 -21.38
N MET A 231 -2.10 12.40 -20.17
CA MET A 231 -3.36 13.10 -19.93
C MET A 231 -3.17 14.32 -19.03
N LEU A 232 -4.09 15.27 -19.17
CA LEU A 232 -4.11 16.53 -18.43
C LEU A 232 -5.40 16.62 -17.60
N TYR A 233 -5.43 15.89 -16.48
CA TYR A 233 -6.54 15.97 -15.53
C TYR A 233 -6.42 17.18 -14.59
N HIS A 234 -5.22 17.72 -14.41
CA HIS A 234 -4.95 18.78 -13.43
C HIS A 234 -4.46 20.06 -14.11
N ARG A 235 -4.70 21.19 -13.43
CA ARG A 235 -4.26 22.53 -13.83
C ARG A 235 -2.89 22.90 -13.27
N SER A 236 -2.40 22.17 -12.27
CA SER A 236 -1.07 22.31 -11.66
C SER A 236 -0.43 20.94 -11.40
N ALA A 237 0.69 20.90 -10.68
CA ALA A 237 1.46 19.70 -10.37
C ALA A 237 0.58 18.59 -9.80
N VAL A 238 0.81 17.35 -10.26
CA VAL A 238 0.08 16.16 -9.78
C VAL A 238 0.98 15.43 -8.79
N PHE A 239 0.64 15.51 -7.52
CA PHE A 239 1.50 15.05 -6.43
C PHE A 239 1.48 13.54 -6.26
N ASP A 240 0.27 12.94 -6.26
CA ASP A 240 0.13 11.53 -5.93
C ASP A 240 -0.87 10.82 -6.83
N LEU A 241 -0.70 9.51 -6.93
CA LEU A 241 -1.53 8.59 -7.70
C LEU A 241 -1.82 7.37 -6.84
N VAL A 242 -3.08 6.96 -6.78
CA VAL A 242 -3.47 5.71 -6.11
C VAL A 242 -4.44 4.92 -6.95
N GLN A 243 -4.34 3.60 -6.84
CA GLN A 243 -5.27 2.67 -7.48
C GLN A 243 -5.43 1.42 -6.62
N MET A 244 -6.58 0.77 -6.74
CA MET A 244 -6.78 -0.56 -6.16
C MET A 244 -6.30 -1.65 -7.13
N PRO A 245 -5.64 -2.71 -6.63
CA PRO A 245 -5.34 -3.88 -7.45
C PRO A 245 -6.60 -4.44 -8.12
N GLY A 246 -6.53 -4.64 -9.44
CA GLY A 246 -7.65 -5.15 -10.25
C GLY A 246 -8.78 -4.14 -10.52
N SER A 247 -8.71 -2.90 -10.01
CA SER A 247 -9.67 -1.85 -10.33
C SER A 247 -9.35 -1.22 -11.69
N ASN A 248 -10.41 -0.77 -12.39
CA ASN A 248 -10.29 0.05 -13.58
C ASN A 248 -10.17 1.54 -13.24
N TYR A 249 -10.22 1.93 -11.97
CA TYR A 249 -10.16 3.33 -11.56
C TYR A 249 -8.77 3.73 -11.09
N LEU A 250 -8.33 4.90 -11.54
CA LEU A 250 -7.15 5.61 -11.10
C LEU A 250 -7.60 6.89 -10.39
N TYR A 251 -6.99 7.19 -9.25
CA TYR A 251 -7.20 8.45 -8.54
C TYR A 251 -5.93 9.28 -8.56
N SER A 252 -6.06 10.58 -8.82
CA SER A 252 -4.96 11.54 -8.84
C SER A 252 -5.30 12.77 -8.02
N CYS A 253 -4.32 13.31 -7.30
CA CYS A 253 -4.45 14.59 -6.59
C CYS A 253 -3.33 15.55 -6.98
N GLY A 254 -3.61 16.85 -6.91
CA GLY A 254 -2.66 17.87 -7.32
C GLY A 254 -2.78 19.17 -6.53
N GLU A 255 -1.83 20.06 -6.79
CA GLU A 255 -1.73 21.40 -6.21
C GLU A 255 -2.94 22.29 -6.57
N ASP A 256 -3.64 21.96 -7.66
CA ASP A 256 -4.86 22.63 -8.09
C ASP A 256 -6.09 22.33 -7.21
N ARG A 257 -5.88 21.62 -6.08
CA ARG A 257 -6.92 21.18 -5.15
C ARG A 257 -7.91 20.19 -5.75
N ARG A 258 -7.64 19.66 -6.94
CA ARG A 258 -8.50 18.68 -7.59
C ARG A 258 -8.11 17.27 -7.16
N LEU A 259 -9.11 16.46 -6.87
CA LEU A 259 -9.02 15.01 -6.76
C LEU A 259 -9.82 14.43 -7.93
N ALA A 260 -9.17 13.76 -8.87
CA ALA A 260 -9.82 13.19 -10.04
C ALA A 260 -9.90 11.67 -9.94
N CYS A 261 -11.04 11.09 -10.31
CA CYS A 261 -11.24 9.66 -10.53
C CYS A 261 -11.38 9.41 -12.04
N VAL A 262 -10.55 8.52 -12.57
CA VAL A 262 -10.39 8.27 -14.00
C VAL A 262 -10.63 6.80 -14.29
N ASP A 263 -11.41 6.48 -15.33
CA ASP A 263 -11.54 5.11 -15.84
C ASP A 263 -10.38 4.80 -16.80
N LYS A 264 -9.49 3.87 -16.42
CA LYS A 264 -8.31 3.44 -17.17
C LYS A 264 -8.64 2.80 -18.53
N ARG A 265 -9.88 2.36 -18.76
CA ARG A 265 -10.29 1.79 -20.07
C ARG A 265 -10.35 2.85 -21.15
N MET A 266 -10.76 4.06 -20.77
CA MET A 266 -10.95 5.19 -21.68
C MET A 266 -9.96 6.33 -21.39
N TRP A 267 -9.34 6.33 -20.21
CA TRP A 267 -8.53 7.42 -19.66
C TRP A 267 -9.29 8.75 -19.57
N GLU A 268 -10.58 8.64 -19.26
CA GLU A 268 -11.50 9.77 -19.10
C GLU A 268 -11.87 9.97 -17.63
N VAL A 269 -12.11 11.23 -17.26
CA VAL A 269 -12.54 11.58 -15.91
C VAL A 269 -13.98 11.14 -15.71
N VAL A 270 -14.20 10.31 -14.70
CA VAL A 270 -15.54 9.82 -14.32
C VAL A 270 -16.19 10.78 -13.32
N THR A 271 -15.41 11.22 -12.34
CA THR A 271 -15.83 12.16 -11.31
C THR A 271 -14.62 12.88 -10.75
N ASP A 272 -14.82 14.08 -10.22
CA ASP A 272 -13.80 14.86 -9.56
C ASP A 272 -14.37 15.65 -8.38
N LEU A 273 -13.49 15.98 -7.44
CA LEU A 273 -13.79 16.74 -6.24
C LEU A 273 -12.79 17.88 -6.11
N GLU A 274 -13.28 19.10 -5.91
CA GLU A 274 -12.45 20.23 -5.50
C GLU A 274 -12.37 20.27 -3.96
N LEU A 275 -11.15 20.22 -3.44
CA LEU A 275 -10.84 20.28 -2.02
C LEU A 275 -10.65 21.73 -1.56
N GLU A 276 -10.86 22.00 -0.27
CA GLU A 276 -10.59 23.31 0.33
C GLU A 276 -9.09 23.67 0.25
N ALA A 277 -8.23 22.68 0.53
CA ALA A 277 -6.78 22.75 0.47
C ALA A 277 -6.24 21.61 -0.40
N TYR A 278 -5.11 21.82 -1.08
CA TYR A 278 -4.57 20.80 -1.96
C TYR A 278 -4.04 19.61 -1.17
N SER A 279 -4.09 18.44 -1.80
CA SER A 279 -3.57 17.21 -1.25
C SER A 279 -2.20 16.89 -1.81
N GLN A 280 -1.29 16.45 -0.94
CA GLN A 280 0.05 15.99 -1.34
C GLN A 280 0.15 14.46 -1.37
N THR A 281 -0.73 13.76 -0.65
CA THR A 281 -0.68 12.31 -0.53
C THR A 281 -2.06 11.71 -0.41
N MET A 282 -2.22 10.55 -1.03
CA MET A 282 -3.41 9.72 -0.94
C MET A 282 -3.03 8.30 -0.53
N SER A 283 -4.01 7.60 0.03
CA SER A 283 -3.92 6.16 0.27
C SER A 283 -5.26 5.54 -0.05
N LEU A 284 -5.26 4.53 -0.91
CA LEU A 284 -6.45 3.79 -1.26
C LEU A 284 -6.27 2.34 -0.83
N ARG A 285 -6.97 1.95 0.25
CA ARG A 285 -6.95 0.59 0.76
C ARG A 285 -8.34 0.19 1.20
N GLN A 286 -8.73 -1.05 0.89
CA GLN A 286 -9.99 -1.63 1.38
C GLN A 286 -11.23 -0.76 1.08
N GLY A 287 -11.26 -0.14 -0.12
CA GLY A 287 -12.37 0.75 -0.50
C GLY A 287 -12.44 2.07 0.27
N GLN A 288 -11.42 2.41 1.05
CA GLN A 288 -11.31 3.71 1.73
C GLN A 288 -10.23 4.54 1.04
N LEU A 289 -10.64 5.69 0.50
CA LEU A 289 -9.72 6.69 -0.02
C LEU A 289 -9.42 7.69 1.09
N LEU A 290 -8.17 7.74 1.53
CA LEU A 290 -7.68 8.73 2.48
C LEU A 290 -6.84 9.74 1.72
N CYS A 291 -6.97 11.01 2.11
CA CYS A 291 -6.31 12.13 1.48
C CYS A 291 -5.75 13.07 2.55
N GLY A 292 -4.43 13.28 2.55
CA GLY A 292 -3.77 14.25 3.42
C GLY A 292 -3.65 15.60 2.72
N THR A 293 -4.16 16.66 3.35
CA THR A 293 -4.13 18.03 2.82
C THR A 293 -3.05 18.89 3.48
N ASN A 294 -2.59 19.91 2.76
CA ASN A 294 -1.51 20.78 3.22
C ASN A 294 -1.87 21.64 4.45
N ASP A 295 -3.16 21.78 4.78
CA ASP A 295 -3.63 22.44 6.01
C ASP A 295 -3.64 21.52 7.24
N GLY A 296 -3.09 20.31 7.13
CA GLY A 296 -2.97 19.35 8.24
C GLY A 296 -4.23 18.52 8.50
N LYS A 297 -5.21 18.53 7.58
CA LYS A 297 -6.37 17.66 7.66
C LYS A 297 -6.10 16.31 6.96
N MET A 298 -6.75 15.28 7.47
CA MET A 298 -6.89 13.99 6.81
C MET A 298 -8.37 13.76 6.49
N LEU A 299 -8.66 13.61 5.20
CA LEU A 299 -10.00 13.41 4.67
C LEU A 299 -10.20 11.91 4.40
N SER A 300 -11.33 11.37 4.85
CA SER A 300 -11.84 10.08 4.40
C SER A 300 -12.90 10.30 3.34
N ILE A 301 -12.67 9.72 2.16
CA ILE A 301 -13.46 9.95 0.96
C ILE A 301 -13.96 8.60 0.45
N ASN A 302 -15.23 8.54 0.03
CA ASN A 302 -15.78 7.38 -0.64
C ASN A 302 -15.25 7.32 -2.08
N PRO A 303 -14.53 6.28 -2.49
CA PRO A 303 -13.94 6.21 -3.83
C PRO A 303 -14.98 6.11 -4.97
N ASN A 304 -16.23 5.72 -4.69
CA ASN A 304 -17.24 5.52 -5.72
C ASN A 304 -17.85 6.84 -6.22
N ASP A 305 -18.09 7.79 -5.32
CA ASP A 305 -18.76 9.06 -5.61
C ASP A 305 -17.93 10.30 -5.21
N LEU A 306 -16.75 10.09 -4.63
CA LEU A 306 -15.88 11.13 -4.07
C LEU A 306 -16.54 11.98 -2.98
N THR A 307 -17.55 11.47 -2.27
CA THR A 307 -18.11 12.16 -1.12
C THR A 307 -17.16 12.10 0.07
N VAL A 308 -17.00 13.23 0.78
CA VAL A 308 -16.20 13.29 2.01
C VAL A 308 -17.02 12.67 3.14
N ILE A 309 -16.57 11.52 3.64
CA ILE A 309 -17.19 10.77 4.73
C ILE A 309 -16.84 11.41 6.08
N SER A 310 -15.57 11.76 6.28
CA SER A 310 -15.10 12.36 7.52
C SER A 310 -13.86 13.21 7.32
N VAL A 311 -13.65 14.14 8.25
CA VAL A 311 -12.50 15.03 8.30
C VAL A 311 -11.88 14.92 9.68
N CYS A 312 -10.60 14.59 9.74
CA CYS A 312 -9.82 14.53 10.97
C CYS A 312 -8.73 15.61 10.92
N PHE A 313 -8.61 16.42 11.97
CA PHE A 313 -7.52 17.38 12.08
C PHE A 313 -6.34 16.68 12.75
N ILE A 314 -5.21 16.58 12.06
CA ILE A 314 -3.99 16.04 12.64
C ILE A 314 -3.17 17.25 13.11
N SER A 315 -3.42 17.69 14.33
CA SER A 315 -2.53 18.65 14.97
C SER A 315 -1.18 17.95 15.20
N ILE A 316 -0.18 18.33 14.42
CA ILE A 316 1.20 17.93 14.68
C ILE A 316 1.60 18.64 15.97
N ASN A 317 1.54 17.93 17.11
CA ASN A 317 2.46 18.25 18.20
C ASN A 317 3.83 17.92 17.64
N VAL A 318 4.47 18.91 17.03
CA VAL A 318 5.83 18.80 16.53
C VAL A 318 6.70 18.57 17.76
N ILE A 319 6.97 17.30 18.07
CA ILE A 319 8.13 16.95 18.89
C ILE A 319 9.31 17.17 17.95
N LEU A 320 9.80 18.42 17.95
CA LEU A 320 11.18 18.70 17.57
C LEU A 320 12.04 17.88 18.53
N LEU A 321 12.50 16.72 18.07
CA LEU A 321 13.63 16.01 18.66
C LEU A 321 14.92 16.74 18.27
#